data_AF-A0A1B2E854-F1
#
_entry.id   AF-A0A1B2E854-F1
#
_cell.length_a   1.000
_cell.length_b   1.000
_cell.length_c   1.000
_cell.angle_alpha   90.00
_cell.angle_beta   90.00
_cell.angle_gamma   90.00
#
_symmetry.space_group_name_H-M   'P 1'
#
loop_
_entity.id
_entity.type
_entity.pdbx_description
1 polymer ?
#
loop_
_entity_poly.entity_id
_entity_poly.type
_entity_poly.pdbx_seq_one_letter_code
_entity_poly.pdbx_strand_id
1 'polypeptide(L)'
;MNAKEAASLLGVHYKTILNMINDGRLSASKSDSRDWIISESDLAAREQQIGDKEFAAIYTHMAVQLIEKAHNRAIKAAMEDLIETARATIKAKDNRNELNQQVKRLQHALDAYKAAEAFTHTVHSIKKQAEIDE
;
A
#
# COMPACT_ATOMS: atom_id res chain seq x y z
N MET A 1 12.60 8.56 -33.63
CA MET A 1 11.23 8.66 -33.07
C MET A 1 11.11 9.88 -32.18
N ASN A 2 9.99 10.60 -32.19
CA ASN A 2 9.78 11.74 -31.30
C ASN A 2 9.16 11.35 -29.95
N ALA A 3 9.20 12.25 -28.97
CA ALA A 3 8.68 11.97 -27.62
C ALA A 3 7.17 11.67 -27.54
N LYS A 4 6.37 12.13 -28.51
CA LYS A 4 4.93 11.79 -28.56
C LYS A 4 4.71 10.38 -29.07
N GLU A 5 5.42 9.99 -30.12
CA GLU A 5 5.42 8.64 -30.67
C GLU A 5 5.90 7.62 -29.63
N ALA A 6 6.96 7.95 -28.89
CA ALA A 6 7.48 7.12 -27.80
C ALA A 6 6.45 6.93 -26.67
N ALA A 7 5.68 7.97 -26.33
CA ALA A 7 4.63 7.88 -25.33
C ALA A 7 3.50 6.93 -25.77
N SER A 8 3.08 7.05 -27.04
CA SER A 8 2.07 6.16 -27.63
C SER A 8 2.54 4.71 -27.70
N LEU A 9 3.81 4.46 -28.04
CA LEU A 9 4.37 3.11 -28.12
C LEU A 9 4.51 2.44 -26.75
N LEU A 10 4.96 3.18 -25.74
CA LEU A 10 5.10 2.66 -24.36
C LEU A 10 3.77 2.64 -23.59
N GLY A 11 2.67 3.17 -24.14
CA GLY A 11 1.38 3.25 -23.44
C GLY A 11 1.38 4.19 -22.23
N VAL A 12 2.31 5.14 -22.18
CA VAL A 12 2.49 6.08 -21.05
C VAL A 12 2.12 7.52 -21.45
N HIS A 13 1.94 8.39 -20.46
CA HIS A 13 1.66 9.79 -20.73
C HIS A 13 2.90 10.53 -21.26
N TYR A 14 2.72 11.49 -22.18
CA TYR A 14 3.82 12.28 -22.77
C TYR A 14 4.75 12.94 -21.73
N LYS A 15 4.18 13.40 -20.61
CA LYS A 15 4.95 13.98 -19.49
C LYS A 15 5.91 12.96 -18.85
N THR A 16 5.54 11.68 -18.81
CA THR A 16 6.40 10.60 -18.31
C THR A 16 7.65 10.48 -19.16
N ILE A 17 7.52 10.50 -20.49
CA ILE A 17 8.67 10.49 -21.42
C ILE A 17 9.59 11.70 -21.20
N LEU A 18 9.03 12.91 -21.04
CA LEU A 18 9.83 14.10 -20.78
C LEU A 18 10.58 14.03 -19.44
N ASN A 19 9.95 13.52 -18.39
CA ASN A 19 10.61 13.31 -17.10
C ASN A 19 11.75 12.29 -17.23
N MET A 20 11.53 11.20 -17.95
CA MET A 20 12.58 10.20 -18.19
C MET A 20 13.78 10.77 -18.96
N ILE A 21 13.54 11.68 -19.91
CA ILE A 21 14.62 12.39 -20.61
C ILE A 21 15.37 13.32 -19.64
N ASN A 22 14.64 14.12 -18.87
CA ASN A 22 15.22 15.09 -17.94
C ASN A 22 16.05 14.43 -16.82
N ASP A 23 15.60 13.26 -16.36
CA ASP A 23 16.27 12.48 -15.31
C ASP A 23 17.42 11.61 -15.87
N GLY A 24 17.73 11.71 -17.17
CA GLY A 24 18.77 10.93 -17.84
C GLY A 24 18.45 9.44 -18.01
N ARG A 25 17.21 9.02 -17.71
CA ARG A 25 16.74 7.64 -17.86
C ARG A 25 16.47 7.27 -19.32
N LEU A 26 16.17 8.24 -20.17
CA LEU A 26 15.97 8.04 -21.61
C LEU A 26 16.92 8.95 -22.38
N SER A 27 17.82 8.34 -23.16
CA SER A 27 18.73 9.08 -24.02
C SER A 27 17.96 9.71 -25.18
N ALA A 28 18.01 11.03 -25.25
CA ALA A 28 17.38 11.80 -26.33
C ALA A 28 18.27 12.96 -26.75
N SER A 29 18.21 13.31 -28.04
CA SER A 29 18.83 14.51 -28.61
C SER A 29 17.76 15.49 -29.05
N LYS A 30 18.07 16.78 -29.13
CA LYS A 30 17.16 17.76 -29.73
C LYS A 30 17.42 17.87 -31.22
N SER A 31 16.35 17.84 -32.01
CA SER A 31 16.39 18.18 -33.43
C SER A 31 16.59 19.69 -33.63
N ASP A 32 16.87 20.07 -34.88
CA ASP A 32 16.89 21.47 -35.31
C ASP A 32 15.52 22.15 -35.15
N SER A 33 14.42 21.39 -35.11
CA SER A 33 13.06 21.85 -34.80
C SER A 33 12.76 21.96 -33.30
N ARG A 34 13.75 21.73 -32.42
CA ARG A 34 13.63 21.65 -30.95
C ARG A 34 12.79 20.48 -30.41
N ASP A 35 12.49 19.49 -31.24
CA ASP A 35 11.80 18.28 -30.81
C ASP A 35 12.80 17.27 -30.25
N TRP A 36 12.36 16.46 -29.28
CA TRP A 36 13.17 15.38 -28.73
C TRP A 36 13.16 14.18 -29.68
N ILE A 37 14.34 13.77 -30.13
CA ILE A 37 14.58 12.55 -30.90
C ILE A 37 15.10 11.48 -29.95
N ILE A 38 14.38 10.36 -29.88
CA ILE A 38 14.67 9.19 -29.05
C ILE A 38 15.07 8.04 -29.97
N SER A 39 16.11 7.28 -29.58
CA SER A 39 16.52 6.05 -30.26
C SER A 39 15.53 4.93 -29.99
N GLU A 40 15.13 4.19 -31.04
CA GLU A 40 14.24 3.04 -30.93
C GLU A 40 14.86 1.90 -30.10
N SER A 41 16.17 1.69 -30.18
CA SER A 41 16.89 0.67 -29.39
C SER A 41 16.80 0.93 -27.88
N ASP A 42 16.89 2.21 -27.50
CA ASP A 42 16.87 2.64 -26.10
C ASP A 42 15.44 2.61 -25.55
N LEU A 43 14.44 2.88 -26.40
CA LEU A 43 13.04 2.75 -26.03
C LEU A 43 12.64 1.28 -25.81
N ALA A 44 13.05 0.37 -26.69
CA ALA A 44 12.75 -1.06 -26.57
C ALA A 44 13.39 -1.70 -25.32
N ALA A 45 14.63 -1.32 -25.00
CA ALA A 45 15.29 -1.75 -23.76
C ALA A 45 14.56 -1.22 -22.50
N ARG A 46 13.87 -0.09 -22.62
CA ARG A 46 13.07 0.51 -21.54
C ARG A 46 11.67 -0.07 -21.44
N GLU A 47 11.01 -0.41 -22.54
CA GLU A 47 9.69 -1.07 -22.55
C GLU A 47 9.69 -2.33 -21.67
N GLN A 48 10.74 -3.16 -21.77
CA GLN A 48 10.91 -4.34 -20.93
C GLN A 48 11.18 -4.03 -19.44
N GLN A 49 11.86 -2.92 -19.12
CA GLN A 49 12.18 -2.55 -17.73
C GLN A 49 11.05 -1.79 -17.03
N ILE A 50 10.27 -1.01 -17.79
CA ILE A 50 9.16 -0.19 -17.29
C ILE A 50 7.97 -1.11 -16.97
N GLY A 51 7.66 -2.07 -17.85
CA GLY A 51 6.58 -3.03 -17.65
C GLY A 51 6.67 -3.79 -16.33
N ASP A 52 7.85 -4.21 -15.90
CA ASP A 52 7.96 -4.98 -14.66
C ASP A 52 8.01 -4.10 -13.40
N LYS A 53 8.70 -2.94 -13.47
CA LYS A 53 8.89 -2.06 -12.31
C LYS A 53 7.66 -1.22 -11.97
N GLU A 54 6.98 -0.65 -12.96
CA GLU A 54 5.80 0.17 -12.71
C GLU A 54 4.62 -0.69 -12.24
N PHE A 55 4.44 -1.89 -12.80
CA PHE A 55 3.45 -2.84 -12.31
C PHE A 55 3.79 -3.32 -10.89
N ALA A 56 5.05 -3.66 -10.61
CA ALA A 56 5.45 -4.05 -9.25
C ALA A 56 5.19 -2.94 -8.22
N ALA A 57 5.43 -1.68 -8.56
CA ALA A 57 5.12 -0.53 -7.69
C ALA A 57 3.61 -0.40 -7.44
N ILE A 58 2.78 -0.47 -8.50
CA ILE A 58 1.31 -0.42 -8.40
C ILE A 58 0.77 -1.56 -7.52
N TYR A 59 1.24 -2.80 -7.75
CA TYR A 59 0.82 -3.95 -6.96
C TYR A 59 1.28 -3.87 -5.51
N THR A 60 2.49 -3.36 -5.27
CA THR A 60 3.01 -3.14 -3.91
C THR A 60 2.16 -2.11 -3.18
N HIS A 61 1.88 -0.97 -3.80
CA HIS A 61 1.02 0.07 -3.22
C HIS A 61 -0.39 -0.47 -2.90
N MET A 62 -1.00 -1.20 -3.84
CA MET A 62 -2.32 -1.81 -3.63
C MET A 62 -2.30 -2.85 -2.51
N ALA A 63 -1.26 -3.68 -2.42
CA ALA A 63 -1.10 -4.65 -1.35
C ALA A 63 -1.00 -3.98 0.03
N VAL A 64 -0.21 -2.90 0.14
CA VAL A 64 -0.10 -2.11 1.38
C VAL A 64 -1.46 -1.53 1.80
N GLN A 65 -2.20 -0.91 0.87
CA GLN A 65 -3.53 -0.38 1.17
C GLN A 65 -4.50 -1.46 1.65
N LEU A 66 -4.47 -2.66 1.04
CA LEU A 66 -5.30 -3.78 1.47
C LEU A 66 -4.93 -4.28 2.88
N ILE A 67 -3.63 -4.36 3.18
CA ILE A 67 -3.12 -4.71 4.51
C ILE A 67 -3.58 -3.68 5.54
N GLU A 68 -3.41 -2.39 5.29
CA GLU A 68 -3.86 -1.30 6.18
C GLU A 68 -5.37 -1.38 6.43
N LYS A 69 -6.15 -1.59 5.37
CA LYS A 69 -7.62 -1.69 5.46
C LYS A 69 -8.06 -2.91 6.27
N ALA A 70 -7.44 -4.06 6.06
CA ALA A 70 -7.74 -5.29 6.81
C ALA A 70 -7.38 -5.13 8.30
N HIS A 71 -6.20 -4.56 8.57
CA HIS A 71 -5.70 -4.28 9.91
C HIS A 71 -6.62 -3.34 10.69
N ASN A 72 -6.98 -2.19 10.10
CA ASN A 72 -7.87 -1.22 10.74
C ASN A 72 -9.25 -1.82 11.06
N ARG A 73 -9.77 -2.68 10.19
CA ARG A 73 -11.02 -3.42 10.46
C ARG A 73 -10.86 -4.39 11.64
N ALA A 74 -9.75 -5.11 11.71
CA ALA A 74 -9.48 -6.05 12.78
C ALA A 74 -9.39 -5.35 14.15
N ILE A 75 -8.64 -4.24 14.23
CA ILE A 75 -8.55 -3.43 15.46
C ILE A 75 -9.93 -2.93 15.88
N LYS A 76 -10.70 -2.35 14.94
CA LYS A 76 -12.02 -1.81 15.24
C LYS A 76 -12.96 -2.90 15.78
N ALA A 77 -12.99 -4.06 15.13
CA ALA A 77 -13.81 -5.19 15.56
C ALA A 77 -13.41 -5.70 16.96
N ALA A 78 -12.12 -5.86 17.22
CA ALA A 78 -11.62 -6.29 18.53
C ALA A 78 -11.93 -5.26 19.64
N MET A 79 -11.85 -3.96 19.33
CA MET A 79 -12.20 -2.90 20.27
C MET A 79 -13.70 -2.89 20.58
N GLU A 80 -14.55 -3.07 19.57
CA GLU A 80 -16.01 -3.15 19.76
C GLU A 80 -16.40 -4.35 20.63
N ASP A 81 -15.82 -5.54 20.38
CA ASP A 81 -16.04 -6.75 21.18
C ASP A 81 -15.55 -6.59 22.63
N LEU A 82 -14.41 -5.94 22.84
CA LEU A 82 -13.89 -5.63 24.17
C LEU A 82 -14.85 -4.73 24.96
N ILE A 83 -15.37 -3.68 24.32
CA ILE A 83 -16.34 -2.76 24.94
C ILE A 83 -17.66 -3.48 25.25
N GLU A 84 -18.16 -4.31 24.33
CA GLU A 84 -19.39 -5.06 24.53
C GLU A 84 -19.26 -6.03 25.71
N THR A 85 -18.17 -6.78 25.76
CA THR A 85 -17.91 -7.75 26.82
C THR A 85 -17.68 -7.08 28.18
N ALA A 86 -17.04 -5.90 28.19
CA ALA A 86 -16.89 -5.11 29.41
C ALA A 86 -18.26 -4.66 29.95
N ARG A 87 -19.17 -4.20 29.08
CA ARG A 87 -20.55 -3.84 29.46
C ARG A 87 -21.34 -5.03 29.97
N ALA A 88 -21.19 -6.21 29.34
CA ALA A 88 -21.84 -7.44 29.79
C ALA A 88 -21.34 -7.87 31.18
N THR A 89 -20.04 -7.71 31.45
CA THR A 89 -19.44 -8.00 32.76
C THR A 89 -20.04 -7.14 33.86
N ILE A 90 -20.23 -5.83 33.60
CA ILE A 90 -20.87 -4.90 34.55
C ILE A 90 -22.33 -5.31 34.85
N LYS A 91 -23.06 -5.77 33.83
CA LYS A 91 -24.45 -6.24 33.98
C LYS A 91 -24.56 -7.53 34.79
N ALA A 92 -23.57 -8.42 34.66
CA ALA A 92 -23.55 -9.72 35.34
C ALA A 92 -23.09 -9.65 36.81
N LYS A 93 -22.78 -8.46 37.35
CA LYS A 93 -22.17 -8.27 38.68
C LYS A 93 -22.89 -8.97 39.84
N ASP A 94 -24.22 -9.12 39.74
CA ASP A 94 -25.06 -9.68 40.81
C ASP A 94 -25.22 -11.21 40.68
N ASN A 95 -24.75 -11.82 39.59
CA ASN A 95 -24.77 -13.26 39.35
C ASN A 95 -23.34 -13.80 39.19
N ARG A 96 -22.81 -14.42 40.25
CA ARG A 96 -21.41 -14.86 40.32
C ARG A 96 -21.00 -15.83 39.20
N ASN A 97 -21.89 -16.72 38.77
CA ASN A 97 -21.57 -17.67 37.71
C ASN A 97 -21.48 -16.98 36.35
N GLU A 98 -22.42 -16.07 36.08
CA GLU A 98 -22.45 -15.28 34.86
C GLU A 98 -21.28 -14.28 34.82
N LEU A 99 -20.96 -13.64 35.95
CA LEU A 99 -19.80 -12.77 36.10
C LEU A 99 -18.50 -13.50 35.75
N ASN A 100 -18.28 -14.69 36.32
CA ASN A 100 -17.09 -15.50 36.02
C ASN A 100 -16.98 -15.84 34.53
N GLN A 101 -18.11 -16.09 33.86
CA GLN A 101 -18.13 -16.34 32.43
C GLN A 101 -17.79 -15.08 31.63
N GLN A 102 -18.35 -13.93 31.99
CA GLN A 102 -18.06 -12.67 31.29
C GLN A 102 -16.62 -12.20 31.53
N VAL A 103 -16.04 -12.41 32.71
CA VAL A 103 -14.62 -12.13 32.98
C VAL A 103 -13.70 -12.95 32.08
N LYS A 104 -13.99 -14.24 31.86
CA LYS A 104 -13.23 -15.07 30.91
C LYS A 104 -13.33 -14.55 29.48
N ARG A 105 -14.53 -14.15 29.05
CA ARG A 105 -14.72 -13.54 27.74
C ARG A 105 -13.97 -12.22 27.60
N LEU A 106 -13.97 -11.41 28.66
CA LEU A 106 -13.26 -10.13 28.69
C LEU A 106 -11.75 -10.32 28.54
N GLN A 107 -11.19 -11.34 29.19
CA GLN A 107 -9.80 -11.74 29.03
C GLN A 107 -9.48 -12.09 27.56
N HIS A 108 -10.32 -12.92 26.92
CA HIS A 108 -10.13 -13.28 25.51
C HIS A 108 -10.25 -12.09 24.56
N ALA A 109 -11.23 -11.20 24.77
CA ALA A 109 -11.39 -9.99 23.97
C ALA A 109 -10.19 -9.05 24.12
N LEU A 110 -9.63 -8.92 25.34
CA LEU A 110 -8.43 -8.13 25.60
C LEU A 110 -7.21 -8.71 24.89
N ASP A 111 -7.04 -10.04 24.91
CA ASP A 111 -5.93 -10.70 24.23
C ASP A 111 -6.05 -10.55 22.70
N ALA A 112 -7.26 -10.63 22.14
CA ALA A 112 -7.52 -10.38 20.73
C ALA A 112 -7.20 -8.93 20.34
N TYR A 113 -7.60 -7.95 21.15
CA TYR A 113 -7.27 -6.54 20.93
C TYR A 113 -5.76 -6.31 20.94
N LYS A 114 -5.03 -6.86 21.92
CA LYS A 114 -3.57 -6.75 21.99
C LYS A 114 -2.88 -7.38 20.79
N ALA A 115 -3.34 -8.53 20.33
CA ALA A 115 -2.80 -9.20 19.16
C ALA A 115 -3.02 -8.35 17.90
N ALA A 116 -4.20 -7.74 17.76
CA ALA A 116 -4.47 -6.81 16.67
C ALA A 116 -3.58 -5.56 16.78
N GLU A 117 -3.44 -4.94 17.94
CA GLU A 117 -2.57 -3.77 18.12
C GLU A 117 -1.09 -4.07 17.84
N ALA A 118 -0.59 -5.24 18.23
CA ALA A 118 0.80 -5.62 18.02
C ALA A 118 1.20 -5.60 16.53
N PHE A 119 0.24 -5.89 15.64
CA PHE A 119 0.48 -5.86 14.19
C PHE A 119 0.58 -4.44 13.62
N THR A 120 0.19 -3.40 14.38
CA THR A 120 0.25 -1.99 13.93
C THR A 120 1.66 -1.54 13.59
N HIS A 121 2.65 -1.92 14.41
CA HIS A 121 4.04 -1.59 14.13
C HIS A 121 4.54 -2.25 12.84
N THR A 122 4.13 -3.50 12.59
CA THR A 122 4.46 -4.21 11.35
C THR A 122 3.82 -3.54 10.13
N VAL A 123 2.53 -3.20 10.20
CA VAL A 123 1.83 -2.49 9.12
C VAL A 123 2.47 -1.13 8.83
N HIS A 124 2.80 -0.37 9.87
CA HIS A 124 3.48 0.92 9.74
C HIS A 124 4.87 0.77 9.11
N SER A 125 5.63 -0.25 9.50
CA SER A 125 6.95 -0.54 8.92
C SER A 125 6.86 -0.94 7.44
N ILE A 126 5.86 -1.75 7.08
CA ILE A 126 5.61 -2.15 5.68
C ILE A 126 5.26 -0.93 4.84
N LYS A 127 4.37 -0.06 5.33
CA LYS A 127 4.02 1.19 4.66
C LYS A 127 5.24 2.07 4.42
N LYS A 128 6.05 2.28 5.47
CA LYS A 128 7.26 3.10 5.38
C LYS A 128 8.27 2.52 4.38
N GLN A 129 8.45 1.21 4.34
CA GLN A 129 9.35 0.57 3.37
C GLN A 129 8.85 0.78 1.93
N ALA A 130 7.55 0.63 1.69
CA ALA A 130 6.95 0.86 0.38
C ALA A 130 7.06 2.31 -0.10
N GLU A 131 7.07 3.28 0.82
CA GLU A 131 7.26 4.72 0.52
C GLU A 131 8.74 5.10 0.26
N ILE A 132 9.72 4.29 0.71
CA ILE A 132 11.16 4.53 0.48
C ILE A 132 11.60 4.03 -0.90
N ASP A 133 10.86 3.07 -1.47
CA ASP A 133 11.17 2.45 -2.76
C ASP A 133 10.52 3.17 -3.98
N GLU A 134 9.84 4.31 -3.77
CA GLU A 134 9.34 5.27 -4.78
C GLU A 134 10.33 6.42 -5.07
#